data_AF-A0A9C7QI04-F1
#
_entry.id   AF-A0A9C7QI04-F1
#
_cell.length_a   1.000
_cell.length_b   1.000
_cell.length_c   1.000
_cell.angle_alpha   90.00
_cell.angle_beta   90.00
_cell.angle_gamma   90.00
#
_symmetry.space_group_name_H-M   'P 1'
#
loop_
_entity.id
_entity.type
_entity.pdbx_description
1 polymer ?
#
loop_
_entity_poly.entity_id
_entity_poly.type
_entity_poly.pdbx_seq_one_letter_code
_entity_poly.pdbx_strand_id
1 'polypeptide(L)'
;MVDRMSVPPLASRRVKRTQIRSRDKWAETDLFVEQGVRYFFHVTGKWCDMSHCCDANGYSVDYLNFARIWLRCRHEPATWFTLIGTIDKSTDTMFVIGDGARLNNGWIAPRSGELVVFANDISGMYWNNFGSVMLEVWR
;
A
#
# COMPACT_ATOMS: atom_id res chain seq x y z
N MET A 1 14.05 12.69 22.09
CA MET A 1 13.43 11.37 22.27
C MET A 1 13.15 10.83 20.89
N VAL A 2 13.84 9.78 20.46
CA VAL A 2 13.59 9.18 19.15
C VAL A 2 12.25 8.47 19.27
N ASP A 3 11.24 9.01 18.59
CA ASP A 3 9.95 8.37 18.43
C ASP A 3 10.21 6.92 17.98
N ARG A 4 9.78 5.95 18.78
CA ARG A 4 9.90 4.53 18.44
C ARG A 4 8.92 4.27 17.31
N MET A 5 9.29 4.69 16.09
CA MET A 5 8.66 4.26 14.85
C MET A 5 8.51 2.74 14.96
N SER A 6 7.25 2.31 15.01
CA SER A 6 6.84 1.00 15.47
C SER A 6 7.36 -0.07 14.51
N VAL A 7 8.59 -0.53 14.77
CA VAL A 7 9.13 -1.74 14.16
C VAL A 7 8.10 -2.84 14.38
N PRO A 8 7.62 -3.51 13.32
CA PRO A 8 6.69 -4.62 13.48
C PRO A 8 7.30 -5.64 14.45
N PRO A 9 6.58 -6.16 15.45
CA PRO A 9 7.19 -6.88 16.59
C PRO A 9 8.04 -8.10 16.23
N LEU A 10 7.82 -8.68 15.05
CA LEU A 10 8.52 -9.85 14.53
C LEU A 10 9.53 -9.50 13.42
N ALA A 11 9.66 -8.22 13.06
CA ALA A 11 10.61 -7.75 12.06
C ALA A 11 12.02 -7.66 12.66
N SER A 12 13.01 -8.13 11.91
CA SER A 12 14.43 -8.08 12.28
C SER A 12 15.16 -6.91 11.63
N ARG A 13 14.88 -6.63 10.34
CA ARG A 13 15.65 -5.66 9.54
C ARG A 13 14.79 -4.99 8.47
N ARG A 14 14.90 -3.66 8.37
CA ARG A 14 14.32 -2.89 7.25
C ARG A 14 15.08 -3.21 5.96
N VAL A 15 14.38 -3.68 4.95
CA VAL A 15 14.93 -4.03 3.63
C VAL A 15 14.66 -2.96 2.57
N LYS A 16 13.60 -2.15 2.74
CA LYS A 16 13.32 -1.03 1.84
C LYS A 16 12.65 0.13 2.58
N ARG A 17 12.91 1.34 2.10
CA ARG A 17 12.18 2.56 2.42
C ARG A 17 11.96 3.35 1.14
N THR A 18 10.71 3.57 0.75
CA THR A 18 10.34 4.19 -0.52
C THR A 18 9.23 5.20 -0.31
N GLN A 19 9.36 6.38 -0.91
CA GLN A 19 8.27 7.35 -0.98
C GLN A 19 7.33 7.00 -2.14
N ILE A 20 6.04 6.86 -1.86
CA ILE A 20 5.01 6.46 -2.82
C ILE A 20 4.10 7.65 -3.09
N ARG A 21 4.05 8.15 -4.33
CA ARG A 21 3.14 9.25 -4.69
C ARG A 21 1.78 8.67 -5.06
N SER A 22 0.71 9.33 -4.63
CA SER A 22 -0.66 8.88 -4.91
C SER A 22 -1.07 8.93 -6.38
N ARG A 23 -0.34 9.70 -7.20
CA ARG A 23 -0.52 9.78 -8.66
C ARG A 23 0.17 8.68 -9.46
N ASP A 24 1.06 7.91 -8.84
CA ASP A 24 1.77 6.84 -9.51
C ASP A 24 0.83 5.63 -9.61
N LYS A 25 0.38 5.30 -10.83
CA LYS A 25 -0.47 4.12 -11.06
C LYS A 25 0.27 2.84 -10.69
N TRP A 26 1.58 2.83 -10.85
CA TRP A 26 2.44 1.75 -10.38
C TRP A 26 3.70 2.40 -9.82
N ALA A 27 3.84 2.39 -8.51
CA ALA A 27 5.06 2.82 -7.85
C ALA A 27 5.97 1.62 -7.66
N GLU A 28 7.00 1.55 -8.51
CA GLU A 28 8.08 0.58 -8.38
C GLU A 28 8.80 0.81 -7.06
N THR A 29 9.00 -0.25 -6.30
CA THR A 29 9.75 -0.16 -5.04
C THR A 29 11.18 -0.62 -5.18
N ASP A 30 11.60 -1.16 -6.33
CA ASP A 30 12.86 -1.89 -6.55
C ASP A 30 13.16 -2.97 -5.49
N LEU A 31 12.16 -3.41 -4.74
CA LEU A 31 12.31 -4.50 -3.78
C LEU A 31 11.89 -5.81 -4.44
N PHE A 32 12.86 -6.69 -4.64
CA PHE A 32 12.57 -8.06 -5.03
C PHE A 32 12.18 -8.89 -3.80
N VAL A 33 10.94 -9.38 -3.79
CA VAL A 33 10.45 -10.30 -2.76
C VAL A 33 10.72 -11.74 -3.19
N GLU A 34 11.08 -12.56 -2.21
CA GLU A 34 11.38 -13.98 -2.38
C GLU A 34 10.20 -14.83 -1.89
N GLN A 35 9.76 -15.79 -2.70
CA GLN A 35 8.69 -16.72 -2.35
C GLN A 35 8.91 -17.37 -0.98
N GLY A 36 7.87 -17.45 -0.17
CA GLY A 36 7.91 -18.07 1.16
C GLY A 36 8.56 -17.21 2.24
N VAL A 37 9.22 -16.10 1.89
CA VAL A 37 9.77 -15.15 2.86
C VAL A 37 8.66 -14.28 3.42
N ARG A 38 8.74 -14.03 4.73
CA ARG A 38 7.82 -13.16 5.46
C ARG A 38 8.32 -11.71 5.44
N TYR A 39 7.41 -10.79 5.16
CA TYR A 39 7.67 -9.36 5.16
C TYR A 39 6.68 -8.63 6.05
N PHE A 40 7.11 -7.51 6.62
CA PHE A 40 6.28 -6.62 7.41
C PHE A 40 6.31 -5.22 6.82
N PHE A 41 5.22 -4.50 6.98
CA PHE A 41 5.03 -3.17 6.40
C PHE A 41 4.79 -2.16 7.51
N HIS A 42 5.30 -0.96 7.31
CA HIS A 42 4.96 0.20 8.10
C HIS A 42 4.83 1.39 7.16
N VAL A 43 3.71 2.10 7.22
CA VAL A 43 3.44 3.21 6.32
C VAL A 43 3.06 4.45 7.10
N THR A 44 3.69 5.58 6.76
CA THR A 44 3.44 6.87 7.39
C THR A 44 3.18 7.95 6.35
N GLY A 45 2.61 9.07 6.78
CA GLY A 45 2.27 10.20 5.91
C GLY A 45 0.83 10.17 5.43
N LYS A 46 0.52 11.08 4.51
CA LYS A 46 -0.83 11.29 3.97
C LYS A 46 -0.80 11.64 2.50
N TRP A 47 -1.86 11.28 1.81
CA TRP A 47 -2.15 11.66 0.42
C TRP A 47 -3.61 12.10 0.31
N CYS A 48 -3.97 12.72 -0.80
CA CYS A 48 -5.31 13.28 -0.99
C CYS A 48 -5.89 12.92 -2.35
N ASP A 49 -7.16 12.52 -2.36
CA ASP A 49 -8.07 12.53 -3.52
C ASP A 49 -8.69 13.92 -3.61
N MET A 50 -8.26 14.75 -4.55
CA MET A 50 -8.60 16.18 -4.57
C MET A 50 -8.35 16.84 -3.21
N SER A 51 -9.41 17.20 -2.48
CA SER A 51 -9.39 17.79 -1.14
C SER A 51 -9.56 16.78 0.00
N HIS A 52 -9.82 15.51 -0.29
CA HIS A 52 -10.01 14.46 0.71
C HIS A 52 -8.69 13.80 1.05
N CYS A 53 -8.06 14.25 2.14
CA CYS A 53 -6.80 13.69 2.62
C CYS A 53 -7.00 12.54 3.60
N CYS A 54 -6.25 11.46 3.39
CA CYS A 54 -6.25 10.26 4.22
C CYS A 54 -4.83 9.69 4.36
N ASP A 55 -4.67 8.70 5.22
CA ASP A 55 -3.46 7.89 5.31
C ASP A 55 -3.56 6.65 4.39
N ALA A 56 -2.61 5.73 4.53
CA ALA A 56 -2.53 4.52 3.71
C ALA A 56 -3.67 3.51 3.95
N ASN A 57 -4.47 3.66 5.01
CA ASN A 57 -5.67 2.84 5.22
C ASN A 57 -6.82 3.24 4.29
N GLY A 58 -6.77 4.44 3.72
CA GLY A 58 -7.80 4.94 2.82
C GLY A 58 -9.03 5.48 3.54
N TYR A 59 -10.14 5.61 2.82
CA TYR A 59 -11.40 6.11 3.35
C TYR A 59 -12.60 5.50 2.62
N SER A 60 -13.76 5.59 3.27
CA SER A 60 -15.06 5.21 2.73
C SER A 60 -16.05 6.35 2.95
N VAL A 61 -16.83 6.66 1.92
CA VAL A 61 -17.91 7.65 1.97
C VAL A 61 -19.07 7.16 1.10
N ASP A 62 -20.30 7.31 1.60
CA ASP A 62 -21.46 6.65 1.00
C ASP A 62 -21.76 7.10 -0.43
N TYR A 63 -21.54 8.38 -0.72
CA TYR A 63 -21.78 8.93 -2.05
C TYR A 63 -20.83 8.37 -3.12
N LEU A 64 -19.72 7.70 -2.76
CA LEU A 64 -18.83 7.02 -3.71
C LEU A 64 -19.05 5.50 -3.76
N ASN A 65 -20.01 4.94 -3.01
CA ASN A 65 -20.22 3.49 -2.96
C ASN A 65 -20.53 2.89 -4.33
N PHE A 66 -21.32 3.59 -5.16
CA PHE A 66 -21.64 3.14 -6.52
C PHE A 66 -20.40 3.04 -7.43
N ALA A 67 -19.34 3.80 -7.14
CA ALA A 67 -18.12 3.84 -7.93
C ALA A 67 -17.07 2.81 -7.49
N ARG A 68 -17.27 2.11 -6.35
CA ARG A 68 -16.34 1.09 -5.83
C ARG A 68 -16.08 -0.06 -6.83
N ILE A 69 -17.04 -0.34 -7.72
CA ILE A 69 -16.90 -1.33 -8.80
C ILE A 69 -15.73 -0.99 -9.74
N TRP A 70 -15.34 0.27 -9.84
CA TRP A 70 -14.27 0.74 -10.72
C TRP A 70 -12.91 0.89 -10.03
N LEU A 71 -12.81 0.59 -8.73
CA LEU A 71 -11.53 0.55 -8.03
C LEU A 71 -10.63 -0.52 -8.66
N ARG A 72 -9.34 -0.20 -8.76
CA ARG A 72 -8.34 -1.13 -9.28
C ARG A 72 -8.21 -2.40 -8.42
N CYS A 73 -8.22 -2.25 -7.10
CA CYS A 73 -8.30 -3.36 -6.16
C CYS A 73 -9.65 -3.32 -5.42
N ARG A 74 -10.35 -4.47 -5.43
CA ARG A 74 -11.64 -4.66 -4.76
C ARG A 74 -11.60 -5.76 -3.70
N HIS A 75 -10.41 -6.24 -3.34
CA HIS A 75 -10.25 -7.22 -2.27
C HIS A 75 -10.60 -6.58 -0.94
N GLU A 76 -11.45 -7.21 -0.13
CA GLU A 76 -11.69 -6.75 1.24
C GLU A 76 -10.38 -6.84 2.06
N PRO A 77 -10.04 -5.83 2.90
CA PRO A 77 -10.84 -4.65 3.27
C PRO A 77 -10.48 -3.36 2.49
N ALA A 78 -10.13 -3.44 1.20
CA ALA A 78 -9.71 -2.26 0.41
C ALA A 78 -10.82 -1.21 0.24
N THR A 79 -10.42 0.04 0.35
CA THR A 79 -11.26 1.23 0.14
C THR A 79 -10.54 2.22 -0.77
N TRP A 80 -11.10 3.44 -0.91
CA TRP A 80 -10.46 4.50 -1.68
C TRP A 80 -9.13 4.86 -1.03
N PHE A 81 -8.08 4.95 -1.83
CA PHE A 81 -6.74 5.32 -1.41
C PHE A 81 -6.12 4.38 -0.36
N THR A 82 -6.62 3.16 -0.17
CA THR A 82 -5.86 2.14 0.56
C THR A 82 -4.55 1.85 -0.20
N LEU A 83 -3.41 1.74 0.49
CA LEU A 83 -2.17 1.28 -0.16
C LEU A 83 -2.29 -0.22 -0.47
N ILE A 84 -2.15 -0.54 -1.76
CA ILE A 84 -2.21 -1.91 -2.28
C ILE A 84 -0.81 -2.32 -2.73
N GLY A 85 -0.41 -3.55 -2.39
CA GLY A 85 0.78 -4.18 -2.92
C GLY A 85 0.43 -5.21 -3.98
N THR A 86 1.37 -5.47 -4.89
CA THR A 86 1.32 -6.58 -5.83
C THR A 86 2.73 -7.02 -6.24
N ILE A 87 2.85 -8.18 -6.87
CA ILE A 87 4.07 -8.71 -7.46
C ILE A 87 4.02 -8.55 -8.98
N ASP A 88 5.03 -7.92 -9.57
CA ASP A 88 5.18 -7.73 -11.03
C ASP A 88 3.96 -7.06 -11.70
N LYS A 89 3.27 -6.15 -10.99
CA LYS A 89 2.04 -5.48 -11.44
C LYS A 89 0.88 -6.42 -11.78
N SER A 90 0.92 -7.68 -11.34
CA SER A 90 -0.15 -8.63 -11.60
C SER A 90 -1.41 -8.30 -10.78
N THR A 91 -2.59 -8.40 -11.37
CA THR A 91 -3.84 -8.26 -10.61
C THR A 91 -4.10 -9.43 -9.67
N ASP A 92 -3.52 -10.60 -9.96
CA ASP A 92 -3.78 -11.83 -9.22
C ASP A 92 -2.99 -11.91 -7.90
N THR A 93 -1.97 -11.06 -7.75
CA THR A 93 -1.12 -10.98 -6.55
C THR A 93 -1.41 -9.74 -5.71
N MET A 94 -2.51 -9.02 -5.98
CA MET A 94 -2.88 -7.85 -5.21
C MET A 94 -3.20 -8.21 -3.76
N PHE A 95 -2.72 -7.40 -2.82
CA PHE A 95 -3.04 -7.53 -1.40
C PHE A 95 -3.10 -6.17 -0.72
N VAL A 96 -3.91 -6.08 0.32
CA VAL A 96 -4.09 -4.85 1.09
C VAL A 96 -2.93 -4.68 2.06
N ILE A 97 -2.13 -3.63 1.88
CA ILE A 97 -1.06 -3.25 2.82
C ILE A 97 -1.64 -2.35 3.91
N GLY A 98 -2.37 -1.29 3.52
CA GLY A 98 -2.81 -0.27 4.46
C GLY A 98 -1.64 0.44 5.12
N ASP A 99 -1.74 0.70 6.43
CA ASP A 99 -0.62 1.12 7.27
C ASP A 99 0.34 -0.01 7.70
N GLY A 100 0.00 -1.26 7.36
CA GLY A 100 0.73 -2.47 7.75
C GLY A 100 0.23 -3.14 9.03
N ALA A 101 -0.62 -2.49 9.85
CA ALA A 101 -1.07 -3.03 11.13
C ALA A 101 -1.91 -4.31 10.99
N ARG A 102 -2.65 -4.45 9.89
CA ARG A 102 -3.43 -5.65 9.55
C ARG A 102 -2.56 -6.86 9.22
N LEU A 103 -1.29 -6.63 8.90
CA LEU A 103 -0.27 -7.63 8.57
C LEU A 103 0.76 -7.73 9.71
N ASN A 104 0.35 -7.54 10.96
CA ASN A 104 1.24 -7.58 12.14
C ASN A 104 1.99 -8.91 12.30
N ASN A 105 1.39 -10.01 11.86
CA ASN A 105 2.02 -11.33 11.80
C ASN A 105 2.88 -11.52 10.53
N GLY A 106 2.98 -10.51 9.66
CA GLY A 106 3.73 -10.51 8.41
C GLY A 106 2.97 -11.16 7.25
N TRP A 107 3.25 -10.68 6.05
CA TRP A 107 2.78 -11.23 4.78
C TRP A 107 3.83 -12.18 4.20
N ILE A 108 3.41 -13.38 3.81
CA ILE A 108 4.29 -14.36 3.16
C ILE A 108 4.16 -14.18 1.66
N ALA A 109 5.27 -13.91 0.98
CA ALA A 109 5.25 -13.73 -0.47
C ALA A 109 4.83 -15.05 -1.16
N PRO A 110 3.72 -15.08 -1.93
CA PRO A 110 3.22 -16.30 -2.56
C PRO A 110 4.11 -16.75 -3.73
N ARG A 111 4.88 -15.82 -4.31
CA ARG A 111 5.86 -16.04 -5.38
C ARG A 111 6.98 -15.00 -5.30
N SER A 112 8.07 -15.23 -6.02
CA SER A 112 9.14 -14.25 -6.17
C SER A 112 8.82 -13.24 -7.27
N GLY A 113 9.29 -12.00 -7.11
CA GLY A 113 9.14 -10.92 -8.09
C GLY A 113 9.31 -9.53 -7.47
N GLU A 114 9.07 -8.48 -8.25
CA GLU A 114 9.15 -7.11 -7.77
C GLU A 114 7.90 -6.73 -6.99
N LEU A 115 8.07 -6.19 -5.77
CA LEU A 115 6.99 -5.53 -5.05
C LEU A 115 6.68 -4.19 -5.72
N VAL A 116 5.47 -4.06 -6.23
CA VAL A 116 4.93 -2.82 -6.77
C VAL A 116 3.75 -2.39 -5.92
N VAL A 117 3.61 -1.09 -5.68
CA VAL A 117 2.51 -0.57 -4.84
C VAL A 117 1.77 0.58 -5.51
N PHE A 118 0.56 0.87 -5.07
CA PHE A 118 -0.22 2.02 -5.54
C PHE A 118 -1.28 2.44 -4.52
N ALA A 119 -1.70 3.70 -4.56
CA ALA A 119 -2.91 4.18 -3.88
C ALA A 119 -4.15 3.66 -4.62
N ASN A 120 -5.08 2.98 -3.96
CA ASN A 120 -6.23 2.37 -4.64
C ASN A 120 -7.21 3.43 -5.17
N ASP A 121 -7.35 3.52 -6.49
CA ASP A 121 -8.23 4.50 -7.11
C ASP A 121 -8.67 3.98 -8.49
N ILE A 122 -9.61 4.66 -9.15
CA ILE A 122 -10.00 4.39 -10.53
C ILE A 122 -8.82 4.73 -11.44
N SER A 123 -8.49 3.83 -12.37
CA SER A 123 -7.34 3.99 -13.28
C SER A 123 -7.31 5.33 -14.03
N GLY A 124 -8.47 5.92 -14.32
CA GLY A 124 -8.61 7.21 -15.00
C GLY A 124 -8.53 8.46 -14.12
N MET A 125 -8.49 8.33 -12.79
CA MET A 125 -8.65 9.48 -11.88
C MET A 125 -7.35 9.99 -11.25
N TYR A 126 -6.24 9.25 -11.30
CA TYR A 126 -4.94 9.59 -10.70
C TYR A 126 -4.37 11.01 -10.94
N TRP A 127 -4.87 11.74 -11.94
CA TRP A 127 -4.48 13.12 -12.22
C TRP A 127 -4.88 14.10 -11.12
N ASN A 128 -5.92 13.80 -10.32
CA ASN A 128 -6.38 14.63 -9.20
C ASN A 128 -5.78 14.19 -7.84
N ASN A 129 -4.80 13.27 -7.86
CA ASN A 129 -4.17 12.74 -6.66
C ASN A 129 -2.94 13.58 -6.26
N PHE A 130 -2.86 13.91 -4.97
CA PHE A 130 -1.78 14.71 -4.39
C PHE A 130 -1.15 14.04 -3.17
N GLY A 131 0.08 14.45 -2.85
CA GLY A 131 0.81 13.96 -1.70
C GLY A 131 1.46 12.58 -1.89
N SER A 132 1.97 12.04 -0.80
CA SER A 132 2.73 10.79 -0.80
C SER A 132 2.77 10.18 0.59
N VAL A 133 2.89 8.86 0.64
CA VAL A 133 3.19 8.12 1.87
C VAL A 133 4.62 7.58 1.83
N MET A 134 5.20 7.31 2.99
CA MET A 134 6.47 6.64 3.14
C MET A 134 6.22 5.18 3.50
N LEU A 135 6.59 4.27 2.61
CA LEU A 135 6.54 2.82 2.83
C LEU A 135 7.88 2.34 3.37
N GLU A 136 7.84 1.64 4.50
CA GLU A 136 8.96 0.84 5.00
C GLU A 136 8.61 -0.64 4.94
N VAL A 137 9.52 -1.44 4.40
CA VAL A 137 9.39 -2.89 4.33
C VAL A 137 10.49 -3.54 5.16
N TRP A 138 10.11 -4.52 5.96
CA TRP A 138 10.99 -5.24 6.87
C TRP A 138 10.91 -6.75 6.61
N ARG A 139 11.98 -7.46 6.97
CA ARG A 139 12.03 -8.92 7.10
C ARG A 139 12.22 -9.30 8.55
#